data_AF-A0A1L8TCZ5-F1
#
_entry.id   AF-A0A1L8TCZ5-F1
#
_cell.length_a   1.000
_cell.length_b   1.000
_cell.length_c   1.000
_cell.angle_alpha   90.00
_cell.angle_beta   90.00
_cell.angle_gamma   90.00
#
_symmetry.space_group_name_H-M   'P 1'
#
loop_
_entity.id
_entity.type
_entity.pdbx_description
1 polymer ?
#
loop_
_entity_poly.entity_id
_entity_poly.type
_entity_poly.pdbx_seq_one_letter_code
_entity_poly.pdbx_strand_id
1 'polypeptide(L)' 'MSDVKASIGTVLEGTLTFIIRYQQSAELTNDMKVLWSGKTFEIITITKGEFAKDFTTVIAKEVQK' A
#
# COMPACT_ATOMS: atom_id res chain seq x y z
N MET A 1 26.03 -3.76 -10.98
CA MET A 1 24.61 -3.77 -11.39
C MET A 1 23.71 -4.51 -10.37
N SER A 2 24.08 -4.57 -9.09
CA SER A 2 23.37 -5.40 -8.10
C SER A 2 22.79 -4.62 -6.92
N ASP A 3 23.18 -3.36 -6.73
CA ASP A 3 22.81 -2.56 -5.56
C ASP A 3 21.38 -2.00 -5.62
N VAL A 4 20.85 -1.77 -6.84
CA VAL A 4 19.50 -1.23 -7.03
C VAL A 4 18.41 -2.24 -6.68
N LYS A 5 18.63 -3.54 -6.95
CA LYS A 5 17.64 -4.58 -6.62
C LYS A 5 17.57 -4.87 -5.12
N ALA A 6 18.69 -4.79 -4.41
CA ALA A 6 18.74 -5.03 -2.97
C ALA A 6 17.98 -3.95 -2.18
N SER A 7 18.05 -2.70 -2.63
CA SER A 7 17.34 -1.57 -2.00
C SER A 7 15.82 -1.68 -2.16
N ILE A 8 15.31 -2.18 -3.29
CA ILE A 8 13.86 -2.37 -3.49
C ILE A 8 13.33 -3.48 -2.57
N GLY A 9 14.11 -4.57 -2.39
CA GLY A 9 13.71 -5.69 -1.54
C GLY A 9 13.58 -5.32 -0.06
N THR A 10 14.49 -4.49 0.47
CA THR A 10 14.46 -4.02 1.87
C THR A 10 13.36 -3.00 2.13
N VAL A 11 13.01 -2.18 1.13
CA VAL A 11 11.90 -1.21 1.25
C VAL A 11 10.54 -1.91 1.37
N LEU A 12 10.37 -3.08 0.75
CA LEU A 12 9.12 -3.86 0.79
C LEU A 12 9.05 -4.85 1.97
N GLU A 13 10.15 -5.07 2.69
CA GLU A 13 10.18 -5.96 3.84
C GLU A 13 9.26 -5.45 4.96
N GLY A 14 8.38 -6.31 5.45
CA GLY A 14 7.38 -5.97 6.47
C GLY A 14 6.22 -5.11 5.96
N THR A 15 6.04 -4.99 4.64
CA THR A 15 4.86 -4.33 4.05
C THR A 15 3.74 -5.33 3.75
N LEU A 16 2.50 -4.85 3.84
CA LEU A 16 1.30 -5.54 3.39
C LEU A 16 0.73 -4.85 2.16
N THR A 17 0.23 -5.66 1.22
CA THR A 17 -0.46 -5.19 0.01
C THR A 17 -1.96 -5.40 0.17
N PHE A 18 -2.71 -4.30 0.11
CA PHE A 18 -4.17 -4.29 0.13
C PHE A 18 -4.70 -4.01 -1.28
N ILE A 19 -5.69 -4.79 -1.70
CA ILE A 19 -6.38 -4.60 -2.99
C ILE A 19 -7.77 -4.06 -2.70
N ILE A 20 -8.04 -2.83 -3.13
CA ILE A 20 -9.30 -2.11 -2.87
C ILE A 20 -10.05 -1.96 -4.20
N ARG A 21 -11.30 -2.43 -4.27
CA ARG A 21 -12.14 -2.22 -5.47
C ARG A 21 -12.60 -0.77 -5.60
N TYR A 22 -12.75 -0.27 -6.81
CA TYR A 22 -13.02 1.15 -7.14
C TYR A 22 -14.39 1.70 -6.67
N GLN A 23 -15.17 0.97 -5.87
CA GLN A 23 -16.47 1.41 -5.36
C GLN A 23 -16.37 2.24 -4.07
N GLN A 24 -15.42 3.18 -3.99
CA GLN A 24 -15.32 4.07 -2.84
C GLN A 24 -15.57 5.52 -3.26
N SER A 25 -16.53 6.17 -2.59
CA SER A 25 -16.90 7.57 -2.82
C SER A 25 -15.82 8.56 -2.38
N ALA A 26 -14.88 8.13 -1.54
CA ALA A 26 -13.79 8.93 -1.01
C ALA A 26 -12.49 8.62 -1.76
N GLU A 27 -11.75 9.66 -2.13
CA GLU A 27 -10.42 9.50 -2.70
C GLU A 27 -9.46 8.94 -1.64
N LEU A 28 -8.72 7.90 -2.02
CA LEU A 28 -7.66 7.34 -1.18
C LEU A 28 -6.39 8.18 -1.29
N THR A 29 -5.85 8.64 -0.16
CA THR A 29 -4.61 9.42 -0.07
C THR A 29 -3.59 8.77 0.86
N ASN A 30 -2.30 9.12 0.73
CA ASN A 30 -1.23 8.53 1.55
C ASN A 30 -1.29 8.97 3.02
N ASP A 31 -2.02 10.04 3.35
CA ASP A 31 -2.23 10.49 4.73
C ASP A 31 -3.20 9.59 5.52
N MET A 32 -3.88 8.68 4.83
CA MET A 32 -4.79 7.72 5.44
C MET A 32 -4.02 6.54 6.07
N LYS A 33 -4.68 5.89 7.04
CA LYS A 33 -4.17 4.68 7.71
C LYS A 33 -5.11 3.51 7.48
N VAL A 34 -4.54 2.31 7.35
CA VAL A 34 -5.29 1.07 7.23
C VAL A 34 -5.32 0.39 8.59
N LEU A 35 -6.52 0.13 9.12
CA LEU A 35 -6.70 -0.71 10.30
C LEU A 35 -7.03 -2.13 9.83
N TRP A 36 -6.18 -3.10 10.15
CA TRP A 36 -6.38 -4.50 9.80
C TRP A 36 -5.91 -5.41 10.92
N SER A 37 -6.76 -6.37 11.32
CA SER A 37 -6.46 -7.32 12.40
C SER A 37 -6.00 -6.65 13.71
N GLY A 38 -6.61 -5.51 14.08
CA GLY A 38 -6.26 -4.74 15.27
C GLY A 38 -4.94 -3.97 15.19
N LYS A 39 -4.23 -4.01 14.04
CA LYS A 39 -2.98 -3.32 13.78
C LYS A 39 -3.19 -2.16 12.82
N THR A 40 -2.47 -1.07 13.05
CA THR A 40 -2.53 0.13 12.19
C THR A 40 -1.35 0.12 11.24
N PHE A 41 -1.61 0.43 9.98
CA PHE A 41 -0.61 0.49 8.92
C PHE A 41 -0.65 1.87 8.25
N GLU A 42 0.53 2.44 8.00
CA GLU A 42 0.69 3.67 7.23
C GLU A 42 0.88 3.33 5.75
N ILE A 43 0.16 4.05 4.89
CA ILE A 43 0.21 3.85 3.44
C ILE A 43 1.52 4.44 2.91
N ILE A 44 2.28 3.62 2.20
CA ILE A 44 3.54 4.00 1.55
C ILE A 44 3.29 4.35 0.08
N THR A 45 2.48 3.52 -0.60
CA THR A 45 2.25 3.65 -2.04
C THR A 45 0.82 3.33 -2.37
N ILE A 46 0.22 4.17 -3.21
CA ILE A 46 -1.08 3.93 -3.85
C ILE A 46 -0.86 3.85 -5.35
N THR A 47 -1.20 2.70 -5.93
CA THR A 47 -1.25 2.51 -7.39
C THR A 47 -2.71 2.43 -7.78
N LYS A 48 -3.25 3.55 -8.30
CA LYS A 48 -4.61 3.59 -8.85
C LYS A 48 -4.68 2.66 -10.06
N GLY A 49 -5.74 1.86 -10.14
CA GLY A 49 -6.01 1.06 -11.34
C GLY A 49 -6.24 1.95 -12.54
N GLU A 50 -5.55 1.71 -13.65
CA GLU A 50 -5.88 2.30 -14.94
C GLU A 50 -7.02 1.53 -15.60
N PHE A 51 -7.90 2.27 -16.29
CA PHE A 51 -9.05 1.94 -17.18
C PHE A 51 -9.59 0.51 -17.37
N ALA A 52 -8.80 -0.56 -17.17
CA ALA A 52 -9.21 -1.96 -17.22
C ALA A 52 -9.02 -2.73 -15.88
N LYS A 53 -8.41 -2.12 -14.85
CA LYS A 53 -8.24 -2.72 -13.51
C LYS A 53 -9.19 -2.05 -12.53
N ASP A 54 -10.25 -2.74 -12.15
CA ASP A 54 -11.27 -2.27 -11.18
C ASP A 54 -10.76 -2.15 -9.72
N PHE A 55 -9.44 -2.16 -9.51
CA PHE A 55 -8.84 -2.16 -8.19
C PHE A 55 -7.63 -1.23 -8.07
N THR A 56 -7.56 -0.58 -6.93
CA THR A 56 -6.43 0.21 -6.44
C THR A 56 -5.59 -0.68 -5.53
N THR A 57 -4.29 -0.70 -5.77
CA THR A 57 -3.33 -1.40 -4.92
C THR A 57 -2.74 -0.42 -3.91
N VAL A 58 -2.73 -0.80 -2.64
CA VAL A 58 -2.21 -0.01 -1.54
C VAL A 58 -1.14 -0.83 -0.84
N ILE A 59 0.07 -0.31 -0.76
CA ILE A 59 1.17 -0.91 -0.01
C ILE A 59 1.32 -0.12 1.28
N ALA A 60 1.26 -0.79 2.43
CA ALA A 60 1.31 -0.16 3.73
C ALA A 60 2.21 -0.93 4.71
N LYS A 61 2.74 -0.24 5.73
CA LYS A 61 3.65 -0.82 6.74
C LYS A 61 3.09 -0.63 8.14
N GLU A 62 3.24 -1.67 8.97
CA GLU A 62 2.73 -1.64 10.34
C GLU A 62 3.43 -0.53 11.14
N VAL A 63 2.64 0.27 11.84
CA VAL A 63 3.13 1.27 12.77
C VAL A 63 3.24 0.59 14.12
N GLN A 64 4.45 0.22 14.54
CA GLN A 64 4.68 -0.22 15.92
C GLN A 64 4.57 1.00 16.84
N LYS A 65 3.69 0.90 17.83
CA LYS A 65 3.50 1.92 18.86
C LYS A 65 4.53 1.79 19.95
#